data_AF-A0A2G8RVM8-F1
#
_entry.id   AF-A0A2G8RVM8-F1
#
_cell.length_a   1.000
_cell.length_b   1.000
_cell.length_c   1.000
_cell.angle_alpha   90.00
_cell.angle_beta   90.00
_cell.angle_gamma   90.00
#
_symmetry.space_group_name_H-M   'P 1'
#
loop_
_entity.id
_entity.type
_entity.pdbx_description
1 polymer ?
#
loop_
_entity_poly.entity_id
_entity_poly.type
_entity_poly.pdbx_seq_one_letter_code
_entity_poly.pdbx_strand_id
1 'polypeptide(L)'
;MPVASRIRFVHFTPRDTGLPRKVYRSDRDILRGDLRGGFDTTLGVVDMTMCYTAEEYARIIVCCLGWILDGWPYYIPFTNLSNIKGGVRPLRILWDLWQAGTLRFVRAPPDVRERALHDPESVLPHVMAAAALPPLTRMLSPPKFTLSRFQDLLPRSARLAPLPAPRTKSAASALTVRSQAPAQELVLHPDNLEPILSMPLDPASARPPHERRQRCDINQARHRPTGKKSHSRKVGPLTSRYVLDTPSAPSTSSTGRAMKPLSEHRLPLMVDEFIGDYAGRRREEAEIEDIESFSDVDE
;
A
#
# COMPACT_ATOMS: atom_id res chain seq x y z
N MET A 1 -4.52 30.67 -24.21
CA MET A 1 -3.09 30.53 -23.86
C MET A 1 -2.94 29.25 -23.05
N PRO A 2 -2.40 28.16 -23.62
CA PRO A 2 -2.24 26.90 -22.90
C PRO A 2 -1.16 27.05 -21.82
N VAL A 3 -1.54 26.79 -20.56
CA VAL A 3 -0.61 26.80 -19.42
C VAL A 3 0.20 25.52 -19.50
N ALA A 4 1.37 25.59 -20.14
CA ALA A 4 2.31 24.47 -20.18
C ALA A 4 2.87 24.25 -18.77
N SER A 5 2.31 23.29 -18.04
CA SER A 5 2.83 22.86 -16.74
C SER A 5 4.25 22.34 -16.95
N ARG A 6 5.23 23.15 -16.57
CA ARG A 6 6.67 22.88 -16.64
C ARG A 6 7.02 21.82 -15.59
N ILE A 7 6.72 20.55 -15.90
CA ILE A 7 7.18 19.41 -15.11
C ILE A 7 8.70 19.46 -15.14
N ARG A 8 9.32 19.73 -13.98
CA ARG A 8 10.77 19.66 -13.85
C ARG A 8 11.16 18.21 -14.03
N PHE A 9 11.77 17.88 -15.16
CA PHE A 9 12.43 16.60 -15.35
C PHE A 9 13.48 16.47 -14.26
N VAL A 10 13.26 15.55 -13.32
CA VAL A 10 14.25 15.22 -12.30
C VAL A 10 15.34 14.46 -13.04
N HIS A 11 16.51 15.07 -13.21
CA HIS A 11 17.67 14.36 -13.74
C HIS A 11 18.02 13.23 -12.78
N PHE A 12 17.92 11.99 -13.26
CA PHE A 12 18.37 10.82 -12.53
C PHE A 12 19.89 10.85 -12.53
N THR A 13 20.50 11.02 -11.35
CA THR A 13 21.94 10.85 -11.18
C THR A 13 22.26 9.36 -11.22
N PRO A 14 23.20 8.91 -12.07
CA PRO A 14 23.62 7.52 -12.12
C PRO A 14 24.04 7.02 -10.74
N ARG A 15 23.57 5.84 -10.33
CA ARG A 15 24.02 5.24 -9.07
C ARG A 15 25.29 4.48 -9.36
N ASP A 16 26.33 4.80 -8.61
CA ASP A 16 27.64 4.16 -8.71
C ASP A 16 27.51 2.63 -8.49
N THR A 17 27.56 1.87 -9.59
CA THR A 17 27.37 0.41 -9.63
C THR A 17 28.61 -0.36 -9.17
N GLY A 18 29.72 0.33 -8.86
CA GLY A 18 30.98 -0.28 -8.44
C GLY A 18 31.01 -0.85 -7.01
N LEU A 19 29.90 -0.77 -6.27
CA LEU A 19 29.86 -1.31 -4.91
C LEU A 19 29.86 -2.85 -4.91
N PRO A 20 30.72 -3.49 -4.08
CA PRO A 20 30.79 -4.94 -4.01
C PRO A 20 29.41 -5.54 -3.70
N ARG A 21 29.04 -6.61 -4.41
CA ARG A 21 27.79 -7.34 -4.20
C ARG A 21 27.66 -7.65 -2.70
N LYS A 22 26.64 -7.09 -2.06
CA LYS A 22 26.37 -7.36 -0.65
C LYS A 22 26.15 -8.85 -0.47
N VAL A 23 26.95 -9.49 0.38
CA VAL A 23 26.75 -10.89 0.75
C VAL A 23 25.44 -10.98 1.53
N TYR A 24 24.41 -11.50 0.89
CA TYR A 24 23.11 -11.70 1.51
C TYR A 24 23.20 -12.84 2.53
N ARG A 25 22.70 -12.59 3.75
CA ARG A 25 22.78 -13.56 4.85
C ARG A 25 21.50 -14.39 5.05
N SER A 26 20.43 -14.06 4.33
CA SER A 26 19.13 -14.74 4.45
C SER A 26 18.50 -15.00 3.09
N ASP A 27 17.80 -16.12 2.94
CA ASP A 27 16.97 -16.44 1.77
C ASP A 27 16.06 -15.28 1.37
N ARG A 28 15.53 -14.56 2.38
CA ARG A 28 14.68 -13.39 2.19
C ARG A 28 15.40 -12.30 1.41
N ASP A 29 16.67 -12.04 1.75
CA ASP A 29 17.43 -10.97 1.13
C ASP A 29 17.95 -11.37 -0.25
N ILE A 30 18.26 -12.65 -0.47
CA ILE A 30 18.59 -13.22 -1.79
C ILE A 30 17.42 -13.00 -2.74
N LEU A 31 16.23 -13.51 -2.40
CA LEU A 31 15.02 -13.35 -3.23
C LEU A 31 14.65 -11.89 -3.48
N ARG A 32 14.87 -11.01 -2.50
CA ARG A 32 14.66 -9.56 -2.69
C ARG A 32 15.67 -8.94 -3.64
N GLY A 33 16.94 -9.34 -3.54
CA GLY A 33 18.00 -8.92 -4.44
C GLY A 33 17.69 -9.34 -5.86
N ASP A 34 17.31 -10.60 -6.04
CA ASP A 34 17.02 -11.17 -7.36
C ASP A 34 15.76 -10.59 -7.98
N LEU A 35 14.67 -10.42 -7.22
CA LEU A 35 13.46 -9.73 -7.71
C LEU A 35 13.74 -8.28 -8.12
N ARG A 36 14.53 -7.54 -7.33
CA ARG A 36 14.91 -6.16 -7.68
C ARG A 36 15.77 -6.11 -8.94
N GLY A 37 16.79 -6.97 -9.01
CA GLY A 37 17.63 -7.10 -10.19
C GLY A 37 16.82 -7.46 -11.43
N GLY A 38 15.86 -8.39 -11.30
CA GLY A 38 14.93 -8.76 -12.37
C GLY A 38 14.09 -7.58 -12.85
N PHE A 39 13.45 -6.86 -11.93
CA PHE A 39 12.60 -5.71 -12.28
C PHE A 39 13.40 -4.58 -12.95
N ASP A 40 14.53 -4.21 -12.35
CA ASP A 40 15.35 -3.09 -12.83
C ASP A 40 15.93 -3.42 -14.21
N THR A 41 16.33 -4.68 -14.45
CA THR A 41 16.82 -5.14 -15.77
C THR A 41 15.75 -5.07 -16.85
N THR A 42 14.51 -5.50 -16.55
CA THR A 42 13.41 -5.49 -17.54
C THR A 42 12.95 -4.09 -17.95
N LEU A 43 13.10 -3.09 -17.09
CA LEU A 43 12.73 -1.71 -17.43
C LEU A 43 13.70 -1.10 -18.45
N GLY A 44 14.90 -1.66 -18.61
CA GLY A 44 15.89 -1.25 -19.62
C GLY A 44 16.46 0.16 -19.41
N VAL A 45 16.12 0.82 -18.31
CA VAL A 45 16.63 2.15 -17.96
C VAL A 45 17.73 1.96 -16.93
N VAL A 46 18.96 2.23 -17.35
CA VAL A 46 20.15 2.22 -16.47
C VAL A 46 19.87 3.13 -15.29
N ASP A 47 20.19 2.66 -14.08
CA ASP A 47 19.98 3.35 -12.80
C ASP A 47 18.55 3.48 -12.29
N MET A 48 17.55 2.98 -13.02
CA MET A 48 16.18 3.07 -12.55
C MET A 48 15.85 1.93 -11.59
N THR A 49 15.58 2.28 -10.34
CA THR A 49 15.10 1.32 -9.34
C THR A 49 13.59 1.32 -9.30
N MET A 50 13.00 0.14 -9.10
CA MET A 50 11.55 0.02 -8.89
C MET A 50 11.02 0.94 -7.78
N CYS A 51 10.01 1.76 -8.10
CA CYS A 51 9.32 2.63 -7.16
C CYS A 51 8.11 1.91 -6.55
N TYR A 52 8.04 1.88 -5.21
CA TYR A 52 6.99 1.16 -4.47
C TYR A 52 5.97 2.07 -3.80
N THR A 53 6.18 3.38 -3.81
CA THR A 53 5.16 4.34 -3.36
C THR A 53 4.12 4.51 -4.48
N ALA A 54 2.88 4.79 -4.12
CA ALA A 54 1.81 4.87 -5.10
C ALA A 54 2.04 6.01 -6.09
N GLU A 55 2.44 7.19 -5.59
CA GLU A 55 2.66 8.35 -6.45
C GLU A 55 3.86 8.16 -7.38
N GLU A 56 4.98 7.60 -6.89
CA GLU A 56 6.16 7.40 -7.74
C GLU A 56 5.95 6.28 -8.75
N TYR A 57 5.29 5.19 -8.36
CA TYR A 57 4.96 4.11 -9.29
C TYR A 57 4.05 4.63 -10.42
N ALA A 58 2.94 5.29 -10.08
CA ALA A 58 2.01 5.84 -11.07
C ALA A 58 2.72 6.88 -11.97
N ARG A 59 3.47 7.82 -11.37
CA ARG A 59 4.11 8.89 -12.14
C ARG A 59 5.26 8.40 -13.01
N ILE A 60 6.18 7.61 -12.45
CA ILE A 60 7.43 7.24 -13.13
C ILE A 60 7.21 6.01 -14.00
N ILE A 61 6.69 4.93 -13.43
CA ILE A 61 6.56 3.64 -14.15
C ILE A 61 5.40 3.72 -15.15
N VAL A 62 4.22 4.14 -14.71
CA VAL A 62 3.01 4.12 -15.56
C VAL A 62 2.98 5.33 -16.50
N CYS A 63 3.09 6.56 -16.00
CA CYS A 63 2.93 7.75 -16.83
C CYS A 63 4.15 8.05 -17.70
N CYS A 64 5.35 8.11 -17.12
CA CYS A 64 6.58 8.46 -17.83
C CYS A 64 7.10 7.31 -18.69
N LEU A 65 7.27 6.11 -18.14
CA LEU A 65 7.77 5.00 -18.95
C LEU A 65 6.69 4.29 -19.76
N GLY A 66 5.43 4.31 -19.33
CA GLY A 66 4.33 3.63 -20.03
C GLY A 66 4.34 2.12 -19.82
N TRP A 67 4.72 1.65 -18.63
CA TRP A 67 4.68 0.24 -18.25
C TRP A 67 3.76 0.00 -17.05
N ILE A 68 3.14 -1.18 -17.00
CA ILE A 68 2.42 -1.69 -15.84
C ILE A 68 2.96 -3.07 -15.48
N LEU A 69 2.93 -3.41 -14.19
CA LEU A 69 3.30 -4.73 -13.70
C LEU A 69 2.07 -5.63 -13.66
N ASP A 70 1.92 -6.47 -14.68
CA ASP A 70 0.81 -7.41 -14.84
C ASP A 70 1.08 -8.73 -14.11
N GLY A 71 0.02 -9.42 -13.65
CA GLY A 71 0.13 -10.70 -12.96
C GLY A 71 0.49 -10.63 -11.47
N TRP A 72 0.42 -9.44 -10.85
CA TRP A 72 0.67 -9.29 -9.41
C TRP A 72 -0.46 -9.92 -8.58
N PRO A 73 -0.17 -10.75 -7.55
CA PRO A 73 -1.21 -11.35 -6.73
C PRO A 73 -2.00 -10.33 -5.90
N TYR A 74 -3.34 -10.36 -6.00
CA TYR A 74 -4.23 -9.40 -5.31
C TYR A 74 -4.09 -9.42 -3.77
N TYR A 75 -3.71 -10.55 -3.18
CA TYR A 75 -3.55 -10.72 -1.73
C TYR A 75 -2.16 -10.28 -1.21
N ILE A 76 -1.23 -9.96 -2.09
CA ILE A 76 0.09 -9.44 -1.71
C ILE A 76 0.06 -7.92 -1.94
N PRO A 77 0.15 -7.09 -0.88
CA PRO A 77 0.09 -5.64 -1.05
C PRO A 77 1.31 -5.15 -1.83
N PHE A 78 1.08 -4.26 -2.81
CA PHE A 78 2.16 -3.62 -3.54
C PHE A 78 2.87 -2.61 -2.64
N THR A 79 3.94 -3.04 -2.01
CA THR A 79 4.77 -2.26 -1.10
C THR A 79 6.23 -2.66 -1.28
N ASN A 80 7.16 -1.92 -0.69
CA ASN A 80 8.58 -2.29 -0.71
C ASN A 80 8.76 -3.74 -0.24
N LEU A 81 9.51 -4.55 -1.00
CA LEU A 81 9.71 -5.98 -0.70
C LEU A 81 10.27 -6.25 0.71
N SER A 82 10.94 -5.28 1.36
CA SER A 82 11.31 -5.39 2.78
C SER A 82 10.11 -5.44 3.72
N ASN A 83 9.05 -4.72 3.37
CA ASN A 83 7.91 -4.42 4.24
C ASN A 83 6.79 -5.46 4.11
N ILE A 84 6.83 -6.30 3.07
CA ILE A 84 5.88 -7.40 2.88
C ILE A 84 5.92 -8.34 4.09
N LYS A 85 4.78 -8.47 4.76
CA LYS A 85 4.57 -9.34 5.93
C LYS A 85 4.46 -10.81 5.48
N GLY A 86 4.68 -11.75 6.40
CA GLY A 86 4.58 -13.19 6.10
C GLY A 86 5.93 -13.88 5.78
N GLY A 87 7.06 -13.24 6.10
CA GLY A 87 8.37 -13.87 5.97
C GLY A 87 8.77 -14.08 4.50
N VAL A 88 9.45 -15.19 4.22
CA VAL A 88 10.00 -15.52 2.89
C VAL A 88 8.92 -15.97 1.90
N ARG A 89 7.78 -16.48 2.39
CA ARG A 89 6.75 -17.13 1.56
C ARG A 89 6.16 -16.23 0.47
N PRO A 90 5.72 -14.98 0.73
CA PRO A 90 5.21 -14.11 -0.33
C PRO A 90 6.26 -13.76 -1.39
N LEU A 91 7.52 -13.63 -0.99
CA LEU A 91 8.62 -13.34 -1.91
C LEU A 91 8.93 -14.53 -2.82
N ARG A 92 8.85 -15.77 -2.30
CA ARG A 92 8.94 -16.98 -3.13
C ARG A 92 7.81 -17.02 -4.16
N ILE A 93 6.57 -16.74 -3.76
CA ILE A 93 5.43 -16.69 -4.69
C ILE A 93 5.68 -15.66 -5.80
N LEU A 94 6.12 -14.44 -5.45
CA LEU A 94 6.43 -13.41 -6.46
C LEU A 94 7.57 -13.84 -7.39
N TRP A 95 8.60 -14.49 -6.84
CA TRP A 95 9.71 -15.04 -7.61
C TRP A 95 9.26 -16.14 -8.57
N ASP A 96 8.47 -17.10 -8.11
CA ASP A 96 7.95 -18.19 -8.92
C ASP A 96 7.08 -17.66 -10.07
N LEU A 97 6.22 -16.66 -9.78
CA LEU A 97 5.40 -16.00 -10.81
C LEU A 97 6.24 -15.21 -11.83
N TRP A 98 7.34 -14.61 -11.38
CA TRP A 98 8.29 -13.91 -12.26
C TRP A 98 9.01 -14.90 -13.18
N GLN A 99 9.54 -15.99 -12.62
CA GLN A 99 10.21 -17.04 -13.39
C GLN A 99 9.25 -17.75 -14.37
N ALA A 100 7.98 -17.90 -13.99
CA ALA A 100 6.95 -18.42 -14.87
C ALA A 100 6.52 -17.44 -15.98
N GLY A 101 6.95 -16.16 -15.93
CA GLY A 101 6.52 -15.11 -16.87
C GLY A 101 5.08 -14.64 -16.67
N THR A 102 4.41 -15.10 -15.60
CA THR A 102 3.07 -14.64 -15.19
C THR A 102 3.15 -13.22 -14.67
N LEU A 103 4.12 -12.94 -13.79
CA LEU A 103 4.45 -11.59 -13.35
C LEU A 103 5.40 -10.97 -14.36
N ARG A 104 4.98 -9.91 -15.06
CA ARG A 104 5.80 -9.26 -16.10
C ARG A 104 5.41 -7.80 -16.31
N PHE A 105 6.33 -7.01 -16.85
CA PHE A 105 6.00 -5.67 -17.32
C PHE A 105 5.31 -5.72 -18.68
N VAL A 106 4.18 -5.04 -18.79
CA VAL A 106 3.37 -4.91 -20.02
C VAL A 106 3.19 -3.44 -20.34
N ARG A 107 3.02 -3.09 -21.62
CA ARG A 107 2.75 -1.71 -22.03
C ARG A 107 1.48 -1.20 -21.37
N ALA A 108 1.56 -0.05 -20.72
CA ALA A 108 0.41 0.60 -20.09
C ALA A 108 -0.57 1.09 -21.17
N PRO A 109 -1.84 0.65 -21.14
CA PRO A 109 -2.84 1.18 -22.06
C PRO A 109 -3.15 2.67 -21.71
N PRO A 110 -3.61 3.48 -22.69
CA PRO A 110 -3.70 4.92 -22.53
C PRO A 110 -4.69 5.34 -21.44
N ASP A 111 -5.79 4.61 -21.27
CA ASP A 111 -6.80 4.81 -20.23
C ASP A 111 -6.22 4.63 -18.81
N VAL A 112 -5.32 3.66 -18.63
CA VAL A 112 -4.63 3.44 -17.35
C VAL A 112 -3.64 4.56 -17.07
N ARG A 113 -3.00 5.12 -18.11
CA ARG A 113 -2.09 6.27 -17.96
C ARG A 113 -2.84 7.54 -17.57
N GLU A 114 -3.99 7.81 -18.17
CA GLU A 114 -4.85 8.91 -17.76
C GLU A 114 -5.33 8.73 -16.31
N ARG A 115 -5.74 7.52 -15.94
CA ARG A 115 -6.13 7.21 -14.57
C ARG A 115 -4.99 7.41 -13.58
N ALA A 116 -3.77 7.00 -13.92
CA ALA A 116 -2.58 7.19 -13.09
C ALA A 116 -2.26 8.67 -12.80
N LEU A 117 -2.67 9.60 -13.67
CA LEU A 117 -2.51 11.04 -13.45
C LEU A 117 -3.52 11.59 -12.42
N HIS A 118 -4.72 11.03 -12.37
CA HIS A 118 -5.80 11.49 -11.50
C HIS A 118 -5.87 10.75 -10.17
N ASP A 119 -5.66 9.44 -10.19
CA ASP A 119 -5.77 8.54 -9.06
C ASP A 119 -4.63 7.49 -9.09
N PRO A 120 -3.49 7.77 -8.45
CA PRO A 120 -2.33 6.88 -8.45
C PRO A 120 -2.59 5.56 -7.68
N GLU A 121 -3.54 5.52 -6.74
CA GLU A 121 -3.83 4.31 -5.97
C GLU A 121 -4.60 3.27 -6.81
N SER A 122 -5.43 3.75 -7.73
CA SER A 122 -6.22 2.87 -8.62
C SER A 122 -5.38 2.05 -9.60
N VAL A 123 -4.14 2.46 -9.87
CA VAL A 123 -3.23 1.81 -10.84
C VAL A 123 -2.18 0.92 -10.17
N LEU A 124 -2.30 0.70 -8.85
CA LEU A 124 -1.39 -0.20 -8.16
C LEU A 124 -1.60 -1.65 -8.61
N PRO A 125 -0.53 -2.44 -8.79
CA PRO A 125 -0.62 -3.81 -9.31
C PRO A 125 -1.62 -4.69 -8.56
N HIS A 126 -1.59 -4.68 -7.21
CA HIS A 126 -2.53 -5.46 -6.39
C HIS A 126 -3.99 -4.98 -6.49
N VAL A 127 -4.22 -3.68 -6.71
CA VAL A 127 -5.56 -3.09 -6.89
C VAL A 127 -6.11 -3.46 -8.26
N MET A 128 -5.29 -3.34 -9.30
CA MET A 128 -5.66 -3.77 -10.65
C MET A 128 -5.94 -5.27 -10.70
N ALA A 129 -5.13 -6.08 -10.03
CA ALA A 129 -5.37 -7.52 -9.92
C ALA A 129 -6.69 -7.82 -9.20
N ALA A 130 -7.00 -7.09 -8.12
CA ALA A 130 -8.28 -7.22 -7.42
C ALA A 130 -9.48 -6.82 -8.30
N ALA A 131 -9.32 -5.80 -9.14
CA ALA A 131 -10.35 -5.36 -10.09
C ALA A 131 -10.52 -6.32 -11.27
N ALA A 132 -9.46 -7.04 -11.66
CA ALA A 132 -9.48 -8.05 -12.72
C ALA A 132 -10.06 -9.39 -12.27
N LEU A 133 -10.24 -9.61 -10.96
CA LEU A 133 -10.96 -10.78 -10.49
C LEU A 133 -12.37 -10.76 -11.08
N PRO A 134 -12.87 -11.91 -11.61
CA PRO A 134 -14.26 -11.99 -12.03
C PRO A 134 -15.09 -11.51 -10.84
N PRO A 135 -16.08 -10.62 -11.08
CA PRO A 135 -16.86 -10.04 -9.99
C PRO A 135 -17.33 -11.20 -9.16
N LEU A 136 -16.80 -11.32 -7.93
CA LEU A 136 -17.05 -12.46 -7.07
C LEU A 136 -18.54 -12.63 -7.13
N THR A 137 -19.00 -13.74 -7.73
CA THR A 137 -20.42 -14.05 -7.83
C THR A 137 -20.90 -13.82 -6.41
N ARG A 138 -21.63 -12.73 -6.20
CA ARG A 138 -22.17 -12.35 -4.89
C ARG A 138 -23.23 -13.41 -4.66
N MET A 139 -22.78 -14.61 -4.29
CA MET A 139 -23.56 -15.80 -4.04
C MET A 139 -24.37 -15.63 -2.77
N LEU A 140 -24.03 -14.61 -1.99
CA LEU A 140 -25.01 -13.90 -1.21
C LEU A 140 -25.75 -12.97 -2.18
N SER A 141 -26.76 -13.53 -2.86
CA SER A 141 -27.89 -12.71 -3.32
C SER A 141 -28.17 -11.75 -2.17
N PRO A 142 -28.12 -10.41 -2.37
CA PRO A 142 -28.32 -9.47 -1.28
C PRO A 142 -29.56 -9.98 -0.56
N PRO A 143 -29.44 -10.36 0.73
CA PRO A 143 -30.55 -10.95 1.44
C PRO A 143 -31.72 -10.06 1.13
N LYS A 144 -32.77 -10.63 0.53
CA LYS A 144 -33.97 -9.88 0.16
C LYS A 144 -34.54 -9.41 1.49
N PHE A 145 -34.05 -8.29 1.96
CA PHE A 145 -34.56 -7.60 3.11
C PHE A 145 -35.91 -7.08 2.65
N THR A 146 -36.91 -7.93 2.78
CA THR A 146 -38.29 -7.51 2.67
C THR A 146 -38.47 -6.42 3.73
N LEU A 147 -38.93 -5.26 3.29
CA LEU A 147 -39.18 -4.09 4.13
C LEU A 147 -40.08 -4.44 5.33
N SER A 148 -40.87 -5.51 5.19
CA SER A 148 -41.64 -6.20 6.23
C SER A 148 -40.83 -6.58 7.47
N ARG A 149 -39.56 -6.98 7.34
CA ARG A 149 -38.73 -7.41 8.47
C ARG A 149 -38.31 -6.26 9.39
N PHE A 150 -38.34 -5.03 8.89
CA PHE A 150 -38.06 -3.83 9.68
C PHE A 150 -39.32 -3.23 10.31
N GLN A 151 -40.51 -3.78 10.04
CA GLN A 151 -41.75 -3.32 10.68
C GLN A 151 -41.76 -3.60 12.18
N ASP A 152 -41.04 -4.64 12.63
CA ASP A 152 -40.90 -4.98 14.05
C ASP A 152 -39.97 -4.03 14.81
N LEU A 153 -39.09 -3.31 14.09
CA LEU A 153 -38.15 -2.34 14.66
C LEU A 153 -38.68 -0.91 14.62
N LEU A 154 -39.81 -0.67 13.94
CA LEU A 154 -40.48 0.61 14.02
C LEU A 154 -41.14 0.73 15.40
N PRO A 155 -40.81 1.75 16.20
CA PRO A 155 -41.48 1.97 17.48
C PRO A 155 -42.99 2.09 17.23
N ARG A 156 -43.76 1.27 17.94
CA ARG A 156 -45.23 1.09 17.81
C ARG A 156 -46.06 2.38 17.98
N SER A 157 -45.41 3.51 18.24
CA SER A 157 -46.00 4.78 18.66
C SER A 157 -46.50 5.68 17.53
N ALA A 158 -46.41 5.26 16.26
CA ALA A 158 -46.83 6.09 15.12
C ALA A 158 -47.86 5.41 14.20
N ARG A 159 -48.81 4.65 14.75
CA ARG A 159 -50.07 4.32 14.05
C ARG A 159 -51.02 5.52 14.12
N LEU A 160 -50.68 6.59 13.40
CA LEU A 160 -51.65 7.63 13.06
C LEU A 160 -52.41 7.20 11.79
N ALA A 161 -53.70 7.51 11.80
CA ALA A 161 -54.70 7.06 10.84
C ALA A 161 -54.36 7.40 9.38
N PRO A 162 -54.91 6.64 8.40
CA PRO A 162 -54.64 6.86 6.98
C PRO A 162 -55.16 8.22 6.54
N LEU A 163 -54.25 9.13 6.17
CA LEU A 163 -54.60 10.34 5.44
C LEU A 163 -54.86 9.99 3.95
N PRO A 164 -55.89 10.59 3.33
CA PRO A 164 -56.25 10.33 1.95
C PRO A 164 -55.16 10.80 0.97
N ALA A 165 -54.91 9.97 -0.03
CA ALA A 165 -53.87 10.13 -1.03
C ALA A 165 -53.99 11.46 -1.83
N PRO A 166 -52.89 12.21 -2.03
CA PRO A 166 -52.86 13.31 -2.95
C PRO A 166 -52.76 12.76 -4.39
N ARG A 167 -53.73 13.16 -5.21
CA ARG A 167 -53.82 12.85 -6.63
C ARG A 167 -52.60 13.40 -7.37
N THR A 168 -51.91 12.53 -8.08
CA THR A 168 -50.88 12.85 -9.07
C THR A 168 -51.45 13.74 -10.16
N LYS A 169 -50.98 14.99 -10.26
CA LYS A 169 -51.03 15.76 -11.50
C LYS A 169 -49.65 15.74 -12.14
N SER A 170 -49.61 15.07 -13.29
CA SER A 170 -48.55 15.12 -14.28
C SER A 170 -48.23 16.57 -14.63
N ALA A 171 -47.01 17.01 -14.33
CA ALA A 171 -46.40 18.18 -14.93
C ALA A 171 -45.10 17.72 -15.61
N ALA A 172 -45.17 17.61 -16.93
CA ALA A 172 -44.00 17.55 -17.79
C ALA A 172 -43.25 18.88 -17.62
N SER A 173 -42.04 18.82 -17.06
CA SER A 173 -41.15 19.98 -16.97
C SER A 173 -39.95 19.76 -17.87
N ALA A 174 -39.78 20.77 -18.73
CA ALA A 174 -38.78 20.92 -19.77
C ALA A 174 -37.34 20.71 -19.29
N LEU A 175 -36.55 20.15 -20.20
CA LEU A 175 -35.09 20.15 -20.22
C LEU A 175 -34.59 21.59 -20.40
N THR A 176 -34.29 22.27 -19.29
CA THR A 176 -33.55 23.54 -19.33
C THR A 176 -32.05 23.22 -19.41
N VAL A 177 -31.45 23.56 -20.53
CA VAL A 177 -29.99 23.57 -20.76
C VAL A 177 -29.35 24.49 -19.71
N ARG A 178 -28.64 23.87 -18.76
CA ARG A 178 -27.88 24.57 -17.71
C ARG A 178 -26.62 25.17 -18.35
N SER A 179 -26.71 26.44 -18.71
CA SER A 179 -25.56 27.32 -18.99
C SER A 179 -24.60 27.26 -17.80
N GLN A 180 -23.34 26.87 -18.05
CA GLN A 180 -22.28 26.86 -17.06
C GLN A 180 -22.03 28.29 -16.58
N ALA A 181 -22.48 28.61 -15.37
CA ALA A 181 -22.11 29.84 -14.70
C ALA A 181 -20.62 29.77 -14.30
N PRO A 182 -19.85 30.86 -14.45
CA PRO A 182 -18.45 30.89 -14.04
C PRO A 182 -18.34 30.56 -12.55
N ALA A 183 -17.40 29.67 -12.21
CA ALA A 183 -17.15 29.27 -10.83
C ALA A 183 -16.78 30.51 -9.99
N GLN A 184 -17.65 30.88 -9.06
CA GLN A 184 -17.41 31.94 -8.08
C GLN A 184 -16.95 31.29 -6.77
N GLU A 185 -15.79 31.73 -6.26
CA GLU A 185 -15.28 31.30 -4.97
C GLU A 185 -16.03 32.07 -3.87
N LEU A 186 -16.96 31.40 -3.20
CA LEU A 186 -17.75 31.96 -2.11
C LEU A 186 -16.98 31.79 -0.79
N VAL A 187 -16.39 32.89 -0.32
CA VAL A 187 -15.78 32.93 1.02
C VAL A 187 -16.86 33.29 2.03
N LEU A 188 -17.21 32.32 2.87
CA LEU A 188 -18.20 32.49 3.93
C LEU A 188 -17.52 33.07 5.19
N HIS A 189 -18.18 34.01 5.84
CA HIS A 189 -17.71 34.53 7.12
C HIS A 189 -17.81 33.44 8.22
N PRO A 190 -16.80 33.26 9.07
CA PRO A 190 -16.71 32.12 10.00
C PRO A 190 -17.84 32.08 11.04
N ASP A 191 -18.37 33.24 11.45
CA ASP A 191 -19.30 33.32 12.58
C ASP A 191 -20.79 33.26 12.19
N ASN A 192 -21.15 33.61 10.95
CA ASN A 192 -22.55 33.70 10.53
C ASN A 192 -22.84 33.06 9.16
N LEU A 193 -21.82 32.53 8.47
CA LEU A 193 -21.93 31.89 7.16
C LEU A 193 -22.56 32.79 6.08
N GLU A 194 -22.61 34.10 6.30
CA GLU A 194 -23.06 35.03 5.26
C GLU A 194 -21.95 35.18 4.20
N PRO A 195 -22.30 35.17 2.91
CA PRO A 195 -21.34 35.35 1.83
C PRO A 195 -20.80 36.78 1.86
N ILE A 196 -19.51 36.93 2.15
CA ILE A 196 -18.85 38.23 2.10
C ILE A 196 -18.59 38.54 0.62
N LEU A 197 -19.05 39.72 0.17
CA LEU A 197 -18.91 40.25 -1.19
C LEU A 197 -17.63 39.80 -1.90
N SER A 198 -17.80 38.92 -2.89
CA SER A 198 -16.74 38.54 -3.82
C SER A 198 -16.51 39.71 -4.78
N MET A 199 -15.42 40.46 -4.59
CA MET A 199 -14.96 41.35 -5.65
C MET A 199 -14.66 40.51 -6.90
N PRO A 200 -15.11 40.92 -8.09
CA PRO A 200 -14.72 40.26 -9.32
C PRO A 200 -13.19 40.28 -9.41
N LEU A 201 -12.59 39.09 -9.61
CA LEU A 201 -11.17 38.95 -9.90
C LEU A 201 -10.88 39.72 -11.19
N ASP A 202 -10.45 40.96 -11.04
CA ASP A 202 -9.95 41.77 -12.13
C ASP A 202 -8.68 41.07 -12.66
N PRO A 203 -8.65 40.58 -13.92
CA PRO A 203 -7.52 39.84 -14.47
C PRO A 203 -6.21 40.66 -14.51
N ALA A 204 -6.29 41.97 -14.24
CA ALA A 204 -5.13 42.86 -14.11
C ALA A 204 -4.42 42.80 -12.73
N SER A 205 -5.01 42.17 -11.70
CA SER A 205 -4.48 42.17 -10.32
C SER A 205 -3.48 41.04 -10.01
N ALA A 206 -2.88 40.41 -11.02
CA ALA A 206 -1.85 39.38 -10.83
C ALA A 206 -0.58 40.00 -10.23
N ARG A 207 -0.54 40.12 -8.89
CA ARG A 207 0.69 40.45 -8.17
C ARG A 207 1.72 39.36 -8.50
N PRO A 208 2.96 39.74 -8.90
CA PRO A 208 3.98 38.76 -9.24
C PRO A 208 4.22 37.84 -8.02
N PRO A 209 4.43 36.54 -8.23
CA PRO A 209 4.61 35.58 -7.15
C PRO A 209 5.79 36.04 -6.29
N HIS A 210 5.49 36.38 -5.04
CA HIS A 210 6.51 36.78 -4.08
C HIS A 210 7.40 35.57 -3.80
N GLU A 211 8.66 35.65 -4.24
CA GLU A 211 9.66 34.61 -4.02
C GLU A 211 9.86 34.43 -2.52
N ARG A 212 9.29 33.36 -1.96
CA ARG A 212 9.49 32.98 -0.56
C ARG A 212 10.94 32.55 -0.42
N ARG A 213 11.78 33.40 0.19
CA ARG A 213 13.15 33.05 0.58
C ARG A 213 13.11 31.83 1.50
N GLN A 214 13.46 30.68 0.94
CA GLN A 214 13.57 29.42 1.66
C GLN A 214 14.67 29.58 2.72
N ARG A 215 14.33 29.38 3.99
CA ARG A 215 15.28 29.58 5.08
C ARG A 215 16.44 28.57 4.95
N CYS A 216 17.66 29.10 4.94
CA CYS A 216 18.89 28.35 4.66
C CYS A 216 19.31 27.39 5.80
N ASP A 217 18.61 27.44 6.94
CA ASP A 217 18.93 26.75 8.19
C ASP A 217 18.40 25.31 8.26
N ILE A 218 17.54 24.89 7.32
CA ILE A 218 16.94 23.55 7.30
C ILE A 218 17.96 22.46 6.91
N ASN A 219 19.05 22.82 6.23
CA ASN A 219 20.05 21.85 5.74
C ASN A 219 21.25 21.66 6.68
N GLN A 220 21.29 22.29 7.86
CA GLN A 220 22.35 21.98 8.81
C GLN A 220 22.10 20.62 9.44
N ALA A 221 22.97 19.66 9.11
CA ALA A 221 23.01 18.34 9.70
C ALA A 221 23.16 18.46 11.22
N ARG A 222 22.05 18.26 11.94
CA ARG A 222 22.06 18.28 13.41
C ARG A 222 22.90 17.11 13.88
N HIS A 223 24.05 17.41 14.47
CA HIS A 223 24.94 16.44 15.11
C HIS A 223 24.13 15.65 16.15
N ARG A 224 23.70 14.43 15.80
CA ARG A 224 23.10 13.53 16.79
C ARG A 224 24.26 12.94 17.59
N PRO A 225 24.32 13.12 18.92
CA PRO A 225 25.36 12.51 19.72
C PRO A 225 25.26 10.99 19.58
N THR A 226 26.24 10.39 18.92
CA THR A 226 26.41 8.93 18.78
C THR A 226 26.98 8.34 20.06
N GLY A 227 26.34 8.61 21.20
CA GLY A 227 26.63 7.94 22.46
C GLY A 227 25.78 6.67 22.53
N LYS A 228 26.41 5.49 22.42
CA LYS A 228 25.76 4.21 22.70
C LYS A 228 25.35 4.19 24.17
N LYS A 229 24.16 4.69 24.49
CA LYS A 229 23.55 4.46 25.80
C LYS A 229 23.15 3.00 25.85
N SER A 230 23.86 2.22 26.65
CA SER A 230 23.44 0.91 27.08
C SER A 230 22.01 1.01 27.59
N HIS A 231 21.06 0.42 26.87
CA HIS A 231 19.70 0.26 27.36
C HIS A 231 19.73 -0.71 28.53
N SER A 232 19.90 -0.19 29.74
CA SER A 232 19.47 -0.92 30.93
C SER A 232 17.98 -1.18 30.75
N ARG A 233 17.60 -2.45 30.85
CA ARG A 233 16.20 -2.86 30.76
C ARG A 233 15.46 -2.15 31.88
N LYS A 234 14.55 -1.23 31.54
CA LYS A 234 13.59 -0.70 32.50
C LYS A 234 12.73 -1.87 32.95
N VAL A 235 13.05 -2.40 34.13
CA VAL A 235 12.14 -3.29 34.87
C VAL A 235 10.92 -2.43 35.19
N GLY A 236 9.80 -2.75 34.55
CA GLY A 236 8.53 -2.10 34.84
C GLY A 236 8.14 -2.33 36.30
N PRO A 237 7.37 -1.43 36.92
CA PRO A 237 6.89 -1.61 38.27
C PRO A 237 6.04 -2.88 38.37
N LEU A 238 6.54 -3.87 39.12
CA LEU A 238 5.79 -5.05 39.55
C LEU A 238 4.79 -4.62 40.62
N THR A 239 3.66 -4.05 40.20
CA THR A 239 2.53 -3.82 41.10
C THR A 239 1.82 -5.16 41.29
N SER A 240 2.14 -5.85 42.38
CA SER A 240 1.18 -6.76 43.00
C SER A 240 0.02 -5.90 43.52
N ARG A 241 -1.21 -6.42 43.45
CA ARG A 241 -2.48 -5.82 43.94
C ARG A 241 -3.33 -5.11 42.88
N TYR A 242 -3.88 -5.90 41.97
CA TYR A 242 -5.30 -5.73 41.61
C TYR A 242 -5.94 -7.12 41.66
N VAL A 243 -6.41 -7.49 42.85
CA VAL A 243 -7.43 -8.54 42.99
C VAL A 243 -8.74 -7.80 42.76
N LEU A 244 -9.39 -8.07 41.63
CA LEU A 244 -10.77 -7.65 41.41
C LEU A 244 -11.64 -8.53 42.30
N ASP A 245 -12.30 -7.93 43.29
CA ASP A 245 -13.33 -8.59 44.06
C ASP A 245 -14.47 -8.99 43.11
N THR A 246 -14.56 -10.28 42.81
CA THR A 246 -15.70 -10.88 42.12
C THR A 246 -16.93 -10.77 43.02
N PRO A 247 -18.02 -10.12 42.59
CA PRO A 247 -19.23 -10.04 43.39
C PRO A 247 -19.85 -11.43 43.56
N SER A 248 -20.01 -11.79 44.83
CA SER A 248 -20.74 -12.94 45.37
C SER A 248 -22.11 -13.11 44.69
N ALA A 249 -22.26 -14.16 43.88
CA ALA A 249 -23.56 -14.66 43.46
C ALA A 249 -24.06 -15.74 44.46
N PRO A 250 -25.35 -15.75 44.81
CA PRO A 250 -25.90 -16.72 45.76
C PRO A 250 -25.92 -18.14 45.16
N SER A 251 -25.37 -19.02 45.98
CA SER A 251 -25.29 -20.47 45.84
C SER A 251 -26.65 -21.12 45.53
N THR A 252 -26.73 -21.86 44.43
CA THR A 252 -27.62 -23.01 44.33
C THR A 252 -26.76 -24.26 44.22
N SER A 253 -26.93 -25.13 45.22
CA SER A 253 -26.31 -26.43 45.37
C SER A 253 -26.62 -27.32 44.16
N SER A 254 -25.59 -27.68 43.40
CA SER A 254 -25.61 -28.93 42.66
C SER A 254 -24.25 -29.61 42.76
N THR A 255 -24.35 -30.87 43.14
CA THR A 255 -23.31 -31.82 43.47
C THR A 255 -22.39 -32.11 42.30
N GLY A 256 -21.08 -31.91 42.53
CA GLY A 256 -20.06 -32.91 42.26
C GLY A 256 -19.76 -33.26 40.80
N ARG A 257 -18.81 -32.53 40.20
CA ARG A 257 -17.73 -33.13 39.41
C ARG A 257 -16.54 -32.17 39.39
N ALA A 258 -15.47 -32.54 40.10
CA ALA A 258 -14.20 -31.84 40.08
C ALA A 258 -13.60 -31.91 38.67
N MET A 259 -13.70 -30.82 37.91
CA MET A 259 -12.93 -30.67 36.68
C MET A 259 -11.49 -30.33 37.03
N LYS A 260 -10.57 -31.16 36.55
CA LYS A 260 -9.12 -30.94 36.65
C LYS A 260 -8.76 -29.59 35.99
N PRO A 261 -7.80 -28.84 36.55
CA PRO A 261 -7.34 -27.59 35.94
C PRO A 261 -6.73 -27.84 34.56
N LEU A 262 -7.17 -27.04 33.58
CA LEU A 262 -6.79 -27.04 32.17
C LEU A 262 -5.38 -26.43 31.95
N SER A 263 -4.35 -26.95 32.64
CA SER A 263 -2.98 -26.43 32.54
C SER A 263 -1.95 -27.39 31.91
N GLU A 264 -2.38 -28.50 31.30
CA GLU A 264 -1.43 -29.53 30.80
C GLU A 264 -1.59 -29.90 29.32
N HIS A 265 -2.19 -29.05 28.48
CA HIS A 265 -2.02 -29.16 27.04
C HIS A 265 -0.71 -28.48 26.59
N ARG A 266 0.42 -28.94 27.12
CA ARG A 266 1.70 -28.83 26.42
C ARG A 266 1.64 -29.82 25.26
N LEU A 267 1.34 -29.31 24.07
CA LEU A 267 1.55 -30.07 22.85
C LEU A 267 3.02 -30.53 22.83
N PRO A 268 3.29 -31.82 22.57
CA PRO A 268 4.66 -32.26 22.33
C PRO A 268 5.17 -31.50 21.10
N LEU A 269 6.13 -30.60 21.34
CA LEU A 269 7.04 -30.14 20.31
C LEU A 269 7.77 -31.39 19.82
N MET A 270 7.32 -31.94 18.70
CA MET A 270 8.15 -32.82 17.90
C MET A 270 9.33 -31.98 17.43
N VAL A 271 10.42 -32.08 18.18
CA VAL A 271 11.74 -31.69 17.72
C VAL A 271 12.09 -32.73 16.67
N ASP A 272 11.93 -32.38 15.40
CA ASP A 272 12.53 -33.14 14.31
C ASP A 272 14.05 -33.03 14.45
N GLU A 273 14.65 -34.00 15.14
CA GLU A 273 16.10 -34.21 15.24
C GLU A 273 16.70 -34.84 13.97
N PHE A 274 16.01 -34.74 12.82
CA PHE A 274 16.51 -35.16 11.51
C PHE A 274 16.77 -33.97 10.58
N ILE A 275 17.57 -33.00 11.06
CA ILE A 275 18.47 -32.24 10.19
C ILE A 275 19.81 -32.94 10.37
N GLY A 276 20.12 -33.94 9.57
CA GLY A 276 20.48 -33.68 8.19
C GLY A 276 21.97 -33.36 8.19
N ASP A 277 22.72 -34.44 8.38
CA ASP A 277 24.16 -34.58 8.38
C ASP A 277 24.74 -33.99 7.08
N TYR A 278 25.09 -32.69 7.09
CA TYR A 278 25.92 -32.10 6.03
C TYR A 278 27.38 -32.41 6.34
N ALA A 279 27.72 -33.71 6.23
CA ALA A 279 29.08 -34.16 6.07
C ALA A 279 29.70 -33.43 4.85
N GLY A 280 30.90 -32.91 5.07
CA GLY A 280 31.56 -31.97 4.19
C GLY A 280 31.70 -32.46 2.75
N ARG A 281 31.20 -31.65 1.82
CA ARG A 281 31.74 -31.63 0.47
C ARG A 281 32.91 -30.64 0.45
N ARG A 282 34.09 -31.19 0.77
CA ARG A 282 35.41 -30.67 0.44
C ARG A 282 35.35 -30.14 -1.00
N ARG A 283 35.32 -28.82 -1.14
CA ARG A 283 35.40 -28.14 -2.44
C ARG A 283 36.86 -28.28 -2.86
N GLU A 284 37.10 -29.25 -3.72
CA GLU A 284 38.34 -29.35 -4.48
C GLU A 284 38.60 -28.00 -5.15
N GLU A 285 39.83 -27.55 -4.96
CA GLU A 285 40.43 -26.37 -5.53
C GLU A 285 40.31 -26.50 -7.05
N ALA A 286 39.45 -25.68 -7.65
CA ALA A 286 39.49 -25.47 -9.08
C ALA A 286 40.76 -24.65 -9.34
N GLU A 287 41.80 -25.34 -9.79
CA GLU A 287 42.93 -24.77 -10.49
C GLU A 287 42.41 -23.74 -11.49
N ILE A 288 42.78 -22.47 -11.25
CA ILE A 288 42.63 -21.42 -12.22
C ILE A 288 43.73 -21.70 -13.24
N GLU A 289 43.35 -22.35 -14.34
CA GLU A 289 44.20 -22.40 -15.54
C GLU A 289 44.40 -20.97 -16.00
N ASP A 290 45.63 -20.47 -15.84
CA ASP A 290 46.12 -19.25 -16.43
C ASP A 290 45.92 -19.35 -17.95
N ILE A 291 44.95 -18.59 -18.47
CA ILE A 291 44.77 -18.44 -19.91
C ILE A 291 45.94 -17.59 -20.39
N GLU A 292 46.99 -18.25 -20.89
CA GLU A 292 48.06 -17.66 -21.66
C GLU A 292 47.46 -16.84 -22.80
N SER A 293 47.56 -15.52 -22.67
CA SER A 293 47.19 -14.57 -23.71
C SER A 293 48.20 -14.71 -24.84
N PHE A 294 47.86 -15.50 -25.86
CA PHE A 294 48.54 -15.49 -27.15
C PHE A 294 48.40 -14.10 -27.77
N SER A 295 49.44 -13.30 -27.65
CA SER A 295 49.69 -12.17 -28.53
C SER A 295 50.07 -12.74 -29.90
N ASP A 296 49.09 -12.83 -30.79
CA ASP A 296 49.40 -13.06 -32.20
C ASP A 296 50.11 -11.84 -32.75
N VAL A 297 51.25 -12.19 -33.31
CA VAL A 297 52.32 -11.40 -33.91
C VAL A 297 52.17 -11.54 -35.42
N ASP A 298 52.42 -10.43 -36.13
CA ASP A 298 52.60 -10.26 -37.58
C ASP A 298 51.32 -10.40 -38.44
N GLU A 299 51.04 -9.52 -39.41
CA GLU A 299 51.90 -9.01 -40.49
C GLU A 299 51.45 -7.62 -41.01
#